data_AF-A0A7Y1SNV0-F1
#
_entry.id   AF-A0A7Y1SNV0-F1
#
_cell.length_a   1.000
_cell.length_b   1.000
_cell.length_c   1.000
_cell.angle_alpha   90.00
_cell.angle_beta   90.00
_cell.angle_gamma   90.00
#
_symmetry.space_group_name_H-M   'P 1'
#
loop_
_entity.id
_entity.type
_entity.pdbx_description
1 polymer ?
#
loop_
_entity_poly.entity_id
_entity_poly.type
_entity_poly.pdbx_seq_one_letter_code
_entity_poly.pdbx_strand_id
1 'polypeptide(L)'
;MLHALSTVLILAAEEAEETGNIGLVLPEPYELVAGIIAFGIVFFFVWKWAFPAIDKMLEDRQRAIKGQMEDAEATKAEAQSLLDDYRKQLAEAKGEAAGIVNEARESAEAMKADIVSKAQADAEQIGSKAREDAAAERDRALASARVEVANLSIDLAERVVGENLDRTAQLGLVERYLADLERMSD
;
A
#
# COMPACT_ATOMS: atom_id res chain seq x y z
N MET A 1 -8.40 54.25 105.52
CA MET A 1 -8.20 53.60 104.20
C MET A 1 -8.42 54.61 103.06
N LEU A 2 -7.84 55.81 103.20
CA LEU A 2 -8.09 56.95 102.31
C LEU A 2 -6.97 57.16 101.27
N HIS A 3 -5.94 56.30 101.23
CA HIS A 3 -4.78 56.47 100.34
C HIS A 3 -4.84 55.58 99.08
N ALA A 4 -5.51 54.42 99.12
CA ALA A 4 -5.53 53.49 97.98
C ALA A 4 -6.46 53.93 96.82
N LEU A 5 -7.49 54.74 97.11
CA LEU A 5 -8.39 55.30 96.09
C LEU A 5 -7.79 56.51 95.37
N SER A 6 -6.86 57.25 96.00
CA SER A 6 -6.19 58.41 95.38
C SER A 6 -5.14 58.00 94.37
N THR A 7 -4.42 56.89 94.60
CA THR A 7 -3.33 56.44 93.71
C THR A 7 -3.85 55.80 92.42
N VAL A 8 -5.03 55.18 92.44
CA VAL A 8 -5.66 54.61 91.24
C VAL A 8 -6.34 55.69 90.40
N LEU A 9 -6.85 56.77 91.00
CA LEU A 9 -7.45 57.89 90.27
C LEU A 9 -6.39 58.76 89.57
N ILE A 10 -5.18 58.89 90.16
CA ILE A 10 -4.08 59.67 89.55
C ILE A 10 -3.47 58.96 88.33
N LEU A 11 -3.49 57.63 88.27
CA LEU A 11 -2.96 56.88 87.12
C LEU A 11 -3.93 56.81 85.92
N ALA A 12 -5.20 57.20 86.11
CA ALA A 12 -6.21 57.25 85.05
C ALA A 12 -6.58 58.69 84.63
N ALA A 13 -6.01 59.70 85.31
CA ALA A 13 -6.34 61.12 85.14
C ALA A 13 -5.17 61.95 84.57
N GLU A 14 -4.16 61.31 83.97
CA GLU A 14 -3.13 61.97 83.14
C GLU A 14 -3.49 61.89 81.64
N GLU A 15 -4.78 61.74 81.32
CA GLU A 15 -5.34 61.97 79.99
C GLU A 15 -6.69 62.68 80.14
N ALA A 16 -6.67 63.98 80.44
CA ALA A 16 -7.70 64.94 80.03
C ALA A 16 -7.49 66.31 80.69
N GLU A 17 -6.73 67.19 80.05
CA GLU A 17 -7.06 68.62 80.08
C GLU A 17 -7.87 68.95 78.83
N GLU A 18 -9.13 69.33 79.05
CA GLU A 18 -10.00 69.98 78.07
C GLU A 18 -9.49 71.40 77.78
N THR A 19 -9.43 71.78 76.50
CA THR A 19 -10.02 73.05 76.02
C THR A 19 -9.98 73.06 74.50
N GLY A 20 -11.11 73.40 73.89
CA GLY A 20 -11.32 73.32 72.45
C GLY A 20 -10.21 74.03 71.66
N ASN A 21 -9.44 73.26 70.92
CA ASN A 21 -8.57 73.79 69.90
C ASN A 21 -8.44 72.75 68.78
N ILE A 22 -8.53 73.23 67.54
CA ILE A 22 -8.42 72.45 66.30
C ILE A 22 -6.99 71.84 66.16
N GLY A 23 -6.13 72.04 67.16
CA GLY A 23 -4.80 71.47 67.31
C GLY A 23 -4.72 70.13 68.07
N LEU A 24 -5.84 69.53 68.53
CA LEU A 24 -5.81 68.16 69.10
C LEU A 24 -6.02 67.06 68.05
N VAL A 25 -6.59 67.41 66.90
CA VAL A 25 -6.75 66.52 65.73
C VAL A 25 -5.59 66.69 64.74
N LEU A 26 -4.92 67.85 64.78
CA LEU A 26 -3.74 68.12 63.97
C LEU A 26 -2.50 67.88 64.84
N PRO A 27 -1.66 66.88 64.50
CA PRO A 27 -0.44 66.61 65.25
C PRO A 27 0.48 67.83 65.22
N GLU A 28 1.34 67.95 66.24
CA GLU A 28 2.40 68.95 66.28
C GLU A 28 3.18 68.94 64.94
N PRO A 29 3.57 70.11 64.39
CA PRO A 29 4.16 70.19 63.05
C PRO A 29 5.39 69.28 62.85
N TYR A 30 6.13 68.99 63.92
CA TYR A 30 7.28 68.08 63.88
C TYR A 30 6.89 66.61 63.66
N GLU A 31 5.76 66.15 64.21
CA GLU A 31 5.27 64.77 64.04
C GLU A 31 4.72 64.56 62.64
N LEU A 32 4.04 65.58 62.10
CA LEU A 32 3.58 65.57 60.71
C LEU A 32 4.78 65.49 59.74
N VAL A 33 5.82 66.28 59.97
CA VAL A 33 7.05 66.25 59.16
C VAL A 33 7.78 64.92 59.29
N ALA A 34 7.94 64.38 60.52
CA ALA A 34 8.55 63.07 60.74
C ALA A 34 7.74 61.93 60.10
N GLY A 35 6.41 61.99 60.18
CA GLY A 35 5.51 61.04 59.53
C GLY A 35 5.58 61.09 58.01
N ILE A 36 5.66 62.29 57.42
CA ILE A 36 5.86 62.47 55.97
C ILE A 36 7.22 61.93 55.53
N ILE A 37 8.28 62.16 56.31
CA ILE A 37 9.62 61.62 56.02
C ILE A 37 9.62 60.09 56.11
N ALA A 38 9.05 59.50 57.17
CA ALA A 38 8.94 58.06 57.32
C ALA A 38 8.10 57.43 56.20
N PHE A 39 6.95 58.03 55.85
CA PHE A 39 6.13 57.63 54.72
C PHE A 39 6.89 57.74 53.40
N GLY A 40 7.64 58.83 53.20
CA GLY A 40 8.46 59.04 52.00
C GLY A 40 9.56 58.00 51.84
N ILE A 41 10.22 57.60 52.93
CA ILE A 41 11.23 56.53 52.92
C ILE A 41 10.60 55.19 52.51
N VAL A 42 9.50 54.79 53.16
CA VAL A 42 8.80 53.55 52.83
C VAL A 42 8.27 53.59 51.39
N PHE A 43 7.66 54.70 50.99
CA PHE A 43 7.16 54.92 49.63
C PHE A 43 8.29 54.79 48.60
N PHE A 44 9.47 55.37 48.88
CA PHE A 44 10.63 55.25 48.00
C PHE A 44 11.07 53.79 47.83
N PHE A 45 11.15 53.01 48.91
CA PHE A 45 11.51 51.60 48.83
C PHE A 45 10.46 50.77 48.08
N VAL A 46 9.17 51.00 48.34
CA VAL A 46 8.07 50.34 47.61
C VAL A 46 8.10 50.71 46.14
N TRP A 47 8.27 52.00 45.82
CA TRP A 47 8.34 52.48 44.45
C TRP A 47 9.56 51.90 43.71
N LYS A 48 10.72 51.84 44.38
CA LYS A 48 11.96 51.35 43.80
C LYS A 48 12.02 49.83 43.63
N TRP A 49 11.29 49.05 44.43
CA TRP A 49 11.38 47.58 44.44
C TRP A 49 10.08 46.84 44.12
N ALA A 50 8.92 47.27 44.64
CA ALA A 50 7.67 46.55 44.44
C ALA A 50 7.11 46.72 43.02
N PHE A 51 7.08 47.97 42.50
CA PHE A 51 6.62 48.23 41.13
C PHE A 51 7.42 47.47 40.07
N PRO A 52 8.76 47.54 40.02
CA PRO A 52 9.52 46.80 39.01
C PRO A 52 9.40 45.28 39.14
N ALA A 53 9.17 44.76 40.37
CA ALA A 53 8.93 43.33 40.56
C ALA A 53 7.58 42.88 39.99
N ILE A 54 6.53 43.70 40.14
CA ILE A 54 5.19 43.43 39.61
C ILE A 54 5.20 43.54 38.08
N ASP A 55 5.79 44.60 37.53
CA ASP A 55 5.89 44.80 36.08
C ASP A 55 6.64 43.64 35.42
N LYS A 56 7.77 43.21 35.99
CA LYS A 56 8.52 42.06 35.49
C LYS A 56 7.68 40.77 35.50
N MET A 57 6.92 40.52 36.57
CA MET A 57 6.06 39.34 36.64
C MET A 57 4.93 39.37 35.59
N LEU A 58 4.34 40.55 35.35
CA LEU A 58 3.32 40.73 34.32
C LEU A 58 3.89 40.58 32.91
N GLU A 59 5.05 41.16 32.63
CA GLU A 59 5.76 41.00 31.37
C GLU A 59 6.15 39.54 31.11
N ASP A 60 6.67 38.83 32.12
CA ASP A 60 7.02 37.42 32.00
C ASP A 60 5.78 36.55 31.73
N ARG A 61 4.65 36.85 32.38
CA ARG A 61 3.36 36.18 32.09
C ARG A 61 2.86 36.50 30.69
N GLN A 62 2.91 37.76 30.26
CA GLN A 62 2.51 38.16 28.91
C GLN A 62 3.38 37.49 27.85
N ARG A 63 4.70 37.44 28.08
CA ARG A 63 5.65 36.77 27.18
C ARG A 63 5.39 35.27 27.11
N ALA A 64 5.14 34.62 28.25
CA ALA A 64 4.83 33.19 28.29
C ALA A 64 3.52 32.86 27.56
N ILE A 65 2.46 33.63 27.78
CA ILE A 65 1.17 33.43 27.10
C ILE A 65 1.32 33.66 25.60
N LYS A 66 1.97 34.75 25.20
CA LYS A 66 2.20 35.06 23.78
C LYS A 66 3.03 33.97 23.10
N GLY A 67 4.11 33.50 23.75
CA GLY A 67 4.91 32.39 23.24
C GLY A 67 4.09 31.10 23.09
N GLN A 68 3.29 30.74 24.10
CA GLN A 68 2.41 29.57 24.01
C GLN A 68 1.36 29.68 22.90
N MET A 69 0.82 30.87 22.64
CA MET A 69 -0.10 31.10 21.53
C MET A 69 0.59 30.98 20.18
N GLU A 70 1.77 31.58 20.03
CA GLU A 70 2.59 31.47 18.81
C GLU A 70 2.99 30.01 18.54
N ASP A 71 3.43 29.27 19.56
CA ASP A 71 3.77 27.85 19.47
C ASP A 71 2.56 26.99 19.08
N ALA A 72 1.39 27.27 19.66
CA ALA A 72 0.15 26.56 19.34
C ALA A 72 -0.31 26.84 17.90
N GLU A 73 -0.19 28.08 17.43
CA GLU A 73 -0.48 28.46 16.04
C GLU A 73 0.49 27.79 15.06
N ALA A 74 1.79 27.80 15.37
CA ALA A 74 2.81 27.13 14.57
C ALA A 74 2.57 25.61 14.48
N THR A 75 2.31 24.97 15.62
CA THR A 75 2.00 23.53 15.69
C THR A 75 0.74 23.19 14.88
N LYS A 76 -0.29 24.03 14.96
CA LYS A 76 -1.53 23.85 14.20
C LYS A 76 -1.29 24.00 12.69
N ALA A 77 -0.49 24.99 12.29
CA ALA A 77 -0.14 25.20 10.89
C ALA A 77 0.70 24.03 10.34
N GLU A 78 1.68 23.54 11.10
CA GLU A 78 2.47 22.36 10.76
C GLU A 78 1.58 21.12 10.65
N ALA A 79 0.72 20.85 11.64
CA ALA A 79 -0.21 19.73 11.60
C ALA A 79 -1.14 19.77 10.37
N GLN A 80 -1.62 20.97 9.99
CA GLN A 80 -2.44 21.14 8.80
C GLN A 80 -1.64 20.86 7.51
N SER A 81 -0.40 21.37 7.42
CA SER A 81 0.50 21.09 6.29
C SER A 81 0.79 19.60 6.15
N LEU A 82 1.14 18.94 7.25
CA LEU A 82 1.39 17.49 7.27
C LEU A 82 0.15 16.71 6.83
N LEU A 83 -1.03 17.08 7.33
CA LEU A 83 -2.28 16.43 6.96
C LEU A 83 -2.56 16.55 5.45
N ASP A 84 -2.30 17.71 4.86
CA ASP A 84 -2.50 17.93 3.43
C ASP A 84 -1.46 17.16 2.59
N ASP A 85 -0.21 17.09 3.04
CA ASP A 85 0.83 16.25 2.42
C ASP A 85 0.46 14.76 2.49
N TYR A 86 0.00 14.28 3.65
CA TYR A 86 -0.48 12.91 3.81
C TYR A 86 -1.68 12.59 2.90
N ARG A 87 -2.63 13.53 2.77
CA ARG A 87 -3.76 13.37 1.85
C ARG A 87 -3.31 13.29 0.40
N LYS A 88 -2.33 14.12 0.01
CA LYS A 88 -1.75 14.09 -1.33
C LYS A 88 -1.05 12.76 -1.60
N GLN A 89 -0.19 12.31 -0.69
CA GLN A 89 0.49 11.01 -0.79
C GLN A 89 -0.51 9.85 -0.86
N LEU A 90 -1.59 9.89 -0.07
CA LEU A 90 -2.63 8.86 -0.11
C LEU A 90 -3.39 8.87 -1.46
N ALA A 91 -3.67 10.04 -2.02
CA ALA A 91 -4.31 10.15 -3.32
C ALA A 91 -3.40 9.64 -4.44
N GLU A 92 -2.12 9.99 -4.40
CA GLU A 92 -1.10 9.52 -5.33
C GLU A 92 -0.92 7.99 -5.26
N ALA A 93 -0.76 7.44 -4.06
CA ALA A 93 -0.66 6.00 -3.85
C ALA A 93 -1.90 5.23 -4.33
N LYS A 94 -3.10 5.78 -4.15
CA LYS A 94 -4.34 5.20 -4.70
C LYS A 94 -4.36 5.26 -6.24
N GLY A 95 -3.88 6.35 -6.83
CA GLY A 95 -3.74 6.50 -8.27
C GLY A 95 -2.76 5.49 -8.86
N GLU A 96 -1.58 5.36 -8.25
CA GLU A 96 -0.56 4.40 -8.64
C GLU A 96 -1.05 2.96 -8.52
N ALA A 97 -1.69 2.59 -7.39
CA ALA A 97 -2.28 1.27 -7.21
C ALA A 97 -3.35 0.95 -8.27
N ALA A 98 -4.21 1.92 -8.62
CA ALA A 98 -5.18 1.74 -9.70
C ALA A 98 -4.49 1.57 -11.07
N GLY A 99 -3.40 2.32 -11.31
CA GLY A 99 -2.55 2.17 -12.49
C GLY A 99 -1.97 0.77 -12.61
N ILE A 100 -1.33 0.27 -11.56
CA ILE A 100 -0.74 -1.07 -11.49
C ILE A 100 -1.80 -2.14 -11.78
N VAL A 101 -2.99 -2.03 -11.19
CA VAL A 101 -4.07 -3.01 -11.42
C VAL A 101 -4.57 -2.97 -12.87
N ASN A 102 -4.67 -1.78 -13.48
CA ASN A 102 -5.08 -1.66 -14.87
C ASN A 102 -4.02 -2.22 -15.83
N GLU A 103 -2.75 -1.88 -15.62
CA GLU A 103 -1.64 -2.42 -16.41
C GLU A 103 -1.55 -3.95 -16.28
N ALA A 104 -1.71 -4.49 -15.07
CA ALA A 104 -1.74 -5.93 -14.85
C ALA A 104 -2.90 -6.60 -15.59
N ARG A 105 -4.08 -5.97 -15.64
CA ARG A 105 -5.24 -6.48 -16.41
C ARG A 105 -4.98 -6.46 -17.91
N GLU A 106 -4.44 -5.37 -18.44
CA GLU A 106 -4.09 -5.24 -19.85
C GLU A 106 -3.04 -6.28 -20.26
N SER A 107 -1.98 -6.43 -19.44
CA SER A 107 -0.96 -7.45 -19.66
C SER A 107 -1.53 -8.87 -19.58
N ALA A 108 -2.47 -9.13 -18.66
CA ALA A 108 -3.09 -10.44 -18.52
C ALA A 108 -3.97 -10.78 -19.73
N GLU A 109 -4.77 -9.85 -20.22
CA GLU A 109 -5.59 -10.07 -21.43
C GLU A 109 -4.71 -10.23 -22.69
N ALA A 110 -3.63 -9.45 -22.81
CA ALA A 110 -2.66 -9.62 -23.89
C ALA A 110 -1.99 -11.00 -23.84
N MET A 111 -1.55 -11.44 -22.66
CA MET A 111 -0.94 -12.75 -22.47
C MET A 111 -1.93 -13.88 -22.75
N LYS A 112 -3.19 -13.75 -22.32
CA LYS A 112 -4.24 -14.71 -22.62
C LYS A 112 -4.50 -14.82 -24.12
N ALA A 113 -4.56 -13.69 -24.83
CA ALA A 113 -4.72 -13.67 -26.28
C ALA A 113 -3.54 -14.37 -27.00
N ASP A 114 -2.31 -14.09 -26.58
CA ASP A 114 -1.10 -14.73 -27.11
C ASP A 114 -1.10 -16.25 -26.86
N ILE A 115 -1.43 -16.68 -25.64
CA ILE A 115 -1.52 -18.11 -25.29
C ILE A 115 -2.58 -18.80 -26.15
N VAL A 116 -3.77 -18.21 -26.30
CA VAL A 116 -4.84 -18.79 -27.12
C VAL A 116 -4.43 -18.85 -28.59
N SER A 117 -3.79 -17.81 -29.12
CA SER A 117 -3.30 -17.79 -30.50
C SER A 117 -2.24 -18.85 -30.74
N LYS A 118 -1.28 -19.02 -29.82
CA LYS A 118 -0.27 -20.07 -29.90
C LYS A 118 -0.88 -21.46 -29.82
N ALA A 119 -1.80 -21.68 -28.88
CA ALA A 119 -2.49 -22.96 -28.74
C ALA A 119 -3.30 -23.33 -30.01
N GLN A 120 -3.91 -22.35 -30.68
CA GLN A 120 -4.60 -22.57 -31.95
C GLN A 120 -3.62 -22.95 -33.06
N ALA A 121 -2.51 -22.22 -33.19
CA ALA A 121 -1.47 -22.52 -34.18
C ALA A 121 -0.86 -23.92 -33.96
N ASP A 122 -0.56 -24.28 -32.70
CA ASP A 122 -0.05 -25.61 -32.34
C ASP A 122 -1.07 -26.70 -32.65
N ALA A 123 -2.35 -26.47 -32.34
CA ALA A 123 -3.43 -27.41 -32.65
C ALA A 123 -3.60 -27.63 -34.17
N GLU A 124 -3.50 -26.57 -34.97
CA GLU A 124 -3.52 -26.65 -36.43
C GLU A 124 -2.31 -27.43 -36.97
N GLN A 125 -1.11 -27.16 -36.44
CA GLN A 125 0.11 -27.86 -36.83
C GLN A 125 0.03 -29.35 -36.50
N ILE A 126 -0.40 -29.70 -35.28
CA ILE A 126 -0.61 -31.09 -34.85
C ILE A 126 -1.66 -31.75 -35.75
N GLY A 127 -2.76 -31.05 -36.04
CA GLY A 127 -3.83 -31.55 -36.91
C GLY A 127 -3.37 -31.82 -38.34
N SER A 128 -2.56 -30.93 -38.93
CA SER A 128 -1.97 -31.12 -40.26
C SER A 128 -1.06 -32.34 -40.28
N LYS A 129 -0.14 -32.43 -39.31
CA LYS A 129 0.79 -33.54 -39.20
C LYS A 129 0.08 -34.88 -39.01
N ALA A 130 -0.95 -34.92 -38.16
CA ALA A 130 -1.75 -36.13 -37.94
C ALA A 130 -2.47 -36.58 -39.22
N ARG A 131 -2.93 -35.65 -40.06
CA ARG A 131 -3.55 -35.98 -41.36
C ARG A 131 -2.52 -36.52 -42.35
N GLU A 132 -1.34 -35.93 -42.41
CA GLU A 132 -0.22 -36.39 -43.24
C GLU A 132 0.22 -37.81 -42.82
N ASP A 133 0.41 -38.03 -41.52
CA ASP A 133 0.77 -39.32 -40.96
C ASP A 133 -0.32 -40.38 -41.23
N ALA A 134 -1.60 -40.02 -41.07
CA ALA A 134 -2.72 -40.93 -41.37
C ALA A 134 -2.82 -41.28 -42.86
N ALA A 135 -2.55 -40.32 -43.76
CA ALA A 135 -2.52 -40.58 -45.19
C ALA A 135 -1.36 -41.52 -45.56
N ALA A 136 -0.17 -41.26 -45.03
CA ALA A 136 1.00 -42.12 -45.24
C ALA A 136 0.77 -43.54 -44.71
N GLU A 137 0.15 -43.69 -43.54
CA GLU A 137 -0.15 -45.00 -42.96
C GLU A 137 -1.22 -45.75 -43.75
N ARG A 138 -2.25 -45.06 -44.25
CA ARG A 138 -3.24 -45.65 -45.15
C ARG A 138 -2.57 -46.20 -46.42
N ASP A 139 -1.65 -45.45 -47.01
CA ASP A 139 -0.95 -45.88 -48.22
C ASP A 139 -0.06 -47.10 -47.97
N ARG A 140 0.63 -47.15 -46.82
CA ARG A 140 1.38 -48.34 -46.38
C ARG A 140 0.47 -49.55 -46.17
N ALA A 141 -0.65 -49.37 -45.49
CA ALA A 141 -1.61 -50.44 -45.24
C ALA A 141 -2.19 -50.99 -46.56
N LEU A 142 -2.53 -50.11 -47.51
CA LEU A 142 -2.99 -50.52 -48.85
C LEU A 142 -1.91 -51.25 -49.63
N ALA A 143 -0.65 -50.80 -49.56
CA ALA A 143 0.46 -51.48 -50.21
C ALA A 143 0.67 -52.89 -49.62
N SER A 144 0.65 -53.03 -48.29
CA SER A 144 0.74 -54.31 -47.60
C SER A 144 -0.40 -55.25 -47.99
N ALA A 145 -1.65 -54.74 -47.99
CA ALA A 145 -2.82 -55.53 -48.37
C ALA A 145 -2.73 -56.04 -49.83
N ARG A 146 -2.19 -55.23 -50.75
CA ARG A 146 -1.97 -55.68 -52.15
C ARG A 146 -0.97 -56.83 -52.24
N VAL A 147 0.10 -56.78 -51.46
CA VAL A 147 1.10 -57.86 -51.40
C VAL A 147 0.47 -59.14 -50.83
N GLU A 148 -0.29 -59.04 -49.74
CA GLU A 148 -1.00 -60.19 -49.16
C GLU A 148 -2.00 -60.81 -50.14
N VAL A 149 -2.79 -59.99 -50.84
CA VAL A 149 -3.75 -60.47 -51.85
C VAL A 149 -3.03 -61.13 -53.03
N ALA A 150 -1.89 -60.59 -53.47
CA ALA A 150 -1.09 -61.19 -54.53
C ALA A 150 -0.58 -62.58 -54.11
N ASN A 151 -0.05 -62.70 -52.89
CA ASN A 151 0.41 -63.98 -52.34
C ASN A 151 -0.73 -65.00 -52.21
N LEU A 152 -1.88 -64.60 -51.65
CA LEU A 152 -3.08 -65.46 -51.57
C LEU A 152 -3.56 -65.93 -52.94
N SER A 153 -3.45 -65.08 -53.97
CA SER A 153 -3.83 -65.42 -55.34
C SER A 153 -2.86 -66.43 -55.96
N ILE A 154 -1.56 -66.30 -55.70
CA ILE A 154 -0.54 -67.27 -56.11
C ILE A 154 -0.77 -68.61 -55.41
N ASP A 155 -0.95 -68.61 -54.08
CA ASP A 155 -1.23 -69.82 -53.30
C ASP A 155 -2.49 -70.57 -53.80
N LEU A 156 -3.55 -69.82 -54.15
CA LEU A 156 -4.76 -70.39 -54.74
C LEU A 156 -4.49 -70.97 -56.13
N ALA A 157 -3.76 -70.25 -56.99
CA ALA A 157 -3.40 -70.73 -58.32
C ALA A 157 -2.55 -72.00 -58.25
N GLU A 158 -1.56 -72.06 -57.35
CA GLU A 158 -0.75 -73.26 -57.10
C GLU A 158 -1.60 -74.45 -56.68
N ARG A 159 -2.56 -74.26 -55.76
CA ARG A 159 -3.50 -75.32 -55.36
C ARG A 159 -4.38 -75.80 -56.50
N VAL A 160 -4.96 -74.89 -57.28
CA VAL A 160 -5.84 -75.24 -58.41
C VAL A 160 -5.06 -75.98 -59.50
N VAL A 161 -3.84 -75.53 -59.83
CA VAL A 161 -2.98 -76.22 -60.80
C VAL A 161 -2.55 -77.59 -60.25
N GLY A 162 -2.19 -77.67 -58.96
CA GLY A 162 -1.84 -78.92 -58.29
C GLY A 162 -2.97 -79.96 -58.30
N GLU A 163 -4.22 -79.54 -58.10
CA GLU A 163 -5.39 -80.44 -58.13
C GLU A 163 -5.81 -80.87 -59.55
N ASN A 164 -5.57 -80.05 -60.58
CA ASN A 164 -5.99 -80.33 -61.96
C ASN A 164 -4.94 -81.05 -62.83
N LEU A 165 -3.75 -81.35 -62.29
CA LEU A 165 -2.70 -82.08 -63.01
C LEU A 165 -2.95 -83.60 -62.97
N ASP A 166 -3.78 -84.10 -63.89
CA ASP A 166 -3.81 -85.53 -64.23
C ASP A 166 -2.78 -85.85 -65.34
N ARG A 167 -2.52 -87.15 -65.57
CA ARG A 167 -1.54 -87.62 -66.57
C ARG A 167 -1.87 -87.17 -68.01
N THR A 168 -3.14 -87.00 -68.34
CA THR A 168 -3.67 -86.52 -69.62
C THR A 168 -3.43 -85.02 -69.77
N ALA A 169 -3.66 -84.24 -68.71
CA ALA A 169 -3.43 -82.79 -68.68
C ALA A 169 -1.94 -82.43 -68.85
N GLN A 170 -1.03 -83.22 -68.25
CA GLN A 170 0.42 -83.06 -68.44
C GLN A 170 0.87 -83.31 -69.88
N LEU A 171 0.36 -84.37 -70.53
CA LEU A 171 0.70 -84.68 -71.92
C LEU A 171 0.27 -83.56 -72.88
N GLY A 172 -0.96 -83.04 -72.72
CA GLY A 172 -1.46 -81.93 -73.54
C GLY A 172 -0.80 -80.57 -73.30
N LEU A 173 -0.08 -80.39 -72.18
CA LEU A 173 0.72 -79.19 -71.92
C LEU A 173 2.09 -79.28 -72.60
N VAL A 174 2.71 -80.47 -72.58
CA VAL A 174 3.96 -80.75 -73.31
C VAL A 174 3.78 -80.57 -74.81
N GLU A 175 2.68 -81.07 -75.36
CA GLU A 175 2.38 -80.97 -76.80
C GLU A 175 2.16 -79.53 -77.26
N ARG A 176 1.52 -78.69 -76.42
CA ARG A 176 1.38 -77.24 -76.66
C ARG A 176 2.71 -76.49 -76.58
N TYR A 177 3.56 -76.82 -75.61
CA TYR A 177 4.87 -76.20 -75.48
C TYR A 177 5.79 -76.56 -76.66
N LEU A 178 5.74 -77.80 -77.13
CA LEU A 178 6.44 -78.23 -78.35
C LEU A 178 5.93 -77.48 -79.58
N ALA A 179 4.61 -77.31 -79.73
CA ALA A 179 4.01 -76.56 -80.84
C ALA A 179 4.35 -75.06 -80.84
N ASP A 180 4.44 -74.42 -79.66
CA ASP A 180 4.84 -73.01 -79.56
C ASP A 180 6.34 -72.81 -79.81
N LEU A 181 7.19 -73.75 -79.39
CA LEU A 181 8.62 -73.73 -79.74
C LEU A 181 8.83 -73.89 -81.25
N GLU A 182 8.08 -74.78 -81.88
CA GLU A 182 8.13 -74.99 -83.34
C GLU A 182 7.72 -73.72 -84.09
N ARG A 183 6.69 -72.99 -83.60
CA ARG A 183 6.30 -71.67 -84.10
C ARG A 183 7.31 -70.54 -83.87
N MET A 184 8.15 -70.63 -82.85
CA MET A 184 9.20 -69.64 -82.58
C MET A 184 10.51 -69.95 -83.34
N SER A 185 10.67 -71.19 -83.82
CA SER A 185 11.85 -71.64 -84.57
C SER A 185 11.72 -71.53 -86.10
N ASP A 186 10.50 -71.34 -86.60
CA ASP A 186 10.19 -70.91 -87.99
C ASP A 186 10.14 -69.37 -88.10
#